data_AF-X6FR13-F1
#
_entry.id   AF-X6FR13-F1
#
_cell.length_a   1.000
_cell.length_b   1.000
_cell.length_c   1.000
_cell.angle_alpha   90.00
_cell.angle_beta   90.00
_cell.angle_gamma   90.00
#
_symmetry.space_group_name_H-M   'P 1'
#
loop_
_entity.id
_entity.type
_entity.pdbx_description
1 polymer ?
#
loop_
_entity_poly.entity_id
_entity_poly.type
_entity_poly.pdbx_seq_one_letter_code
_entity_poly.pdbx_strand_id
1 'polypeptide(L)'
;MVEALSRFQAVSPIDFRVILDNWHLFARGLVNTLLLVSIPLLLATALAIPLAVIRARKVRILSPLVFCYTYVFRGTPLLLQLYLLYYGAAQFDAVRHSFLWPVLREAWWCAFISIAICSAAYLTEILRGAIENVPQGQVEAAKALGLSGLQQFWLIVFPSAWRQALPSLSNEVIFALHSSVIASTITIIDILGAGRMLNNKYYLASEGLLTAAVIYLALTFLITAVFRRVERKYLLHLQLPRS
;
A
#
# COMPACT_ATOMS: atom_id res chain seq x y z
N MET A 1 22.28 30.92 -11.26
CA MET A 1 21.25 29.86 -11.37
C MET A 1 20.79 29.66 -12.82
N VAL A 2 20.37 30.73 -13.52
CA VAL A 2 19.95 30.68 -14.95
C VAL A 2 21.08 30.19 -15.89
N GLU A 3 22.31 30.58 -15.63
CA GLU A 3 23.50 30.23 -16.45
C GLU A 3 23.99 28.79 -16.25
N ALA A 4 23.74 28.22 -15.06
CA ALA A 4 24.02 26.81 -14.79
C ALA A 4 22.97 25.90 -15.45
N LEU A 5 21.70 26.35 -15.51
CA LEU A 5 20.62 25.67 -16.21
C LEU A 5 20.82 25.68 -17.73
N SER A 6 21.34 26.77 -18.31
CA SER A 6 21.57 26.86 -19.76
C SER A 6 22.71 25.96 -20.24
N ARG A 7 23.80 25.82 -19.47
CA ARG A 7 24.89 24.87 -19.80
C ARG A 7 24.48 23.41 -19.68
N PHE A 8 23.54 23.09 -18.79
CA PHE A 8 23.00 21.72 -18.64
C PHE A 8 22.02 21.36 -19.77
N GLN A 9 21.22 22.33 -20.24
CA GLN A 9 20.33 22.17 -21.40
C GLN A 9 21.08 21.89 -22.72
N ALA A 10 22.33 22.33 -22.85
CA ALA A 10 23.16 22.05 -24.03
C ALA A 10 23.64 20.58 -24.12
N VAL A 11 23.55 19.81 -23.03
CA VAL A 11 24.05 18.44 -22.92
C VAL A 11 22.93 17.42 -22.66
N SER A 12 21.79 17.88 -22.15
CA SER A 12 20.64 17.02 -21.83
C SER A 12 19.44 17.38 -22.71
N PRO A 13 18.77 16.39 -23.35
CA PRO A 13 17.52 16.62 -24.07
C PRO A 13 16.34 16.98 -23.14
N ILE A 14 16.55 17.02 -21.81
CA ILE A 14 15.51 17.27 -20.80
C ILE A 14 15.39 18.77 -20.53
N ASP A 15 14.24 19.36 -20.84
CA ASP A 15 13.94 20.74 -20.47
C ASP A 15 13.33 20.84 -19.06
N PHE A 16 14.20 21.06 -18.06
CA PHE A 16 13.80 21.21 -16.66
C PHE A 16 12.94 22.45 -16.38
N ARG A 17 12.94 23.46 -17.27
CA ARG A 17 12.13 24.66 -17.07
C ARG A 17 10.64 24.33 -17.16
N VAL A 18 10.27 23.50 -18.12
CA VAL A 18 8.88 23.04 -18.30
C VAL A 18 8.40 22.28 -17.06
N ILE A 19 9.27 21.49 -16.44
CA ILE A 19 8.94 20.77 -15.20
C ILE A 19 8.71 21.78 -14.05
N LEU A 20 9.62 22.74 -13.88
CA LEU A 20 9.53 23.76 -12.83
C LEU A 20 8.27 24.62 -12.98
N ASP A 21 7.93 25.05 -14.19
CA ASP A 21 6.74 25.87 -14.44
C ASP A 21 5.43 25.11 -14.17
N ASN A 22 5.48 23.77 -14.25
CA ASN A 22 4.33 22.90 -14.04
C ASN A 22 4.43 22.06 -12.75
N TRP A 23 5.23 22.50 -11.77
CA TRP A 23 5.43 21.79 -10.49
C TRP A 23 4.12 21.48 -9.75
N HIS A 24 3.13 22.37 -9.90
CA HIS A 24 1.81 22.24 -9.29
C HIS A 24 1.04 21.00 -9.78
N LEU A 25 1.28 20.53 -11.01
CA LEU A 25 0.70 19.30 -11.53
C LEU A 25 1.24 18.09 -10.76
N PHE A 26 2.56 18.02 -10.58
CA PHE A 26 3.19 16.96 -9.79
C PHE A 26 2.82 17.03 -8.31
N ALA A 27 2.67 18.24 -7.74
CA ALA A 27 2.21 18.39 -6.36
C ALA A 27 0.79 17.84 -6.16
N ARG A 28 -0.14 18.12 -7.09
CA ARG A 28 -1.50 17.53 -7.06
C ARG A 28 -1.47 16.02 -7.24
N GLY A 29 -0.69 15.54 -8.20
CA GLY A 29 -0.48 14.10 -8.41
C GLY A 29 0.09 13.40 -7.17
N LEU A 30 1.07 14.02 -6.52
CA LEU A 30 1.67 13.54 -5.27
C LEU A 30 0.64 13.46 -4.14
N VAL A 31 -0.18 14.49 -3.94
CA VAL A 31 -1.23 14.47 -2.92
C VAL A 31 -2.21 13.32 -3.19
N ASN A 32 -2.68 13.16 -4.43
CA ASN A 32 -3.57 12.07 -4.80
C ASN A 32 -2.95 10.69 -4.57
N THR A 33 -1.68 10.50 -4.96
CA THR A 33 -0.94 9.27 -4.69
C THR A 33 -0.86 9.01 -3.19
N LEU A 34 -0.48 10.00 -2.38
CA LEU A 34 -0.37 9.83 -0.93
C LEU A 34 -1.71 9.48 -0.28
N LEU A 35 -2.83 10.07 -0.73
CA LEU A 35 -4.17 9.73 -0.25
C LEU A 35 -4.57 8.30 -0.65
N LEU A 36 -4.33 7.90 -1.91
CA LEU A 36 -4.62 6.56 -2.43
C LEU A 36 -3.70 5.46 -1.87
N VAL A 37 -2.60 5.83 -1.22
CA VAL A 37 -1.73 4.89 -0.52
C VAL A 37 -2.11 4.84 0.95
N SER A 38 -2.04 5.98 1.65
CA SER A 38 -2.15 6.02 3.11
C SER A 38 -3.53 5.61 3.63
N ILE A 39 -4.61 6.14 3.07
CA ILE A 39 -5.96 5.90 3.60
C ILE A 39 -6.40 4.45 3.35
N PRO A 40 -6.26 3.88 2.12
CA PRO A 40 -6.50 2.46 1.89
C PRO A 40 -5.68 1.55 2.79
N LEU A 41 -4.40 1.83 3.00
CA LEU A 41 -3.54 1.02 3.88
C LEU A 41 -3.99 1.04 5.34
N LEU A 42 -4.44 2.18 5.85
CA LEU A 42 -4.96 2.28 7.22
C LEU A 42 -6.23 1.42 7.37
N LEU A 43 -7.15 1.52 6.42
CA LEU A 43 -8.36 0.70 6.41
C LEU A 43 -8.02 -0.79 6.24
N ALA A 44 -7.11 -1.10 5.32
CA ALA A 44 -6.64 -2.45 5.05
C ALA A 44 -6.02 -3.09 6.29
N THR A 45 -5.21 -2.34 7.04
CA THR A 45 -4.61 -2.77 8.30
C THR A 45 -5.67 -3.04 9.36
N ALA A 46 -6.65 -2.14 9.51
CA ALA A 46 -7.76 -2.32 10.45
C ALA A 46 -8.60 -3.56 10.13
N LEU A 47 -8.84 -3.84 8.84
CA LEU A 47 -9.53 -5.05 8.37
C LEU A 47 -8.66 -6.31 8.54
N ALA A 48 -7.35 -6.21 8.29
CA ALA A 48 -6.44 -7.34 8.33
C ALA A 48 -6.26 -7.91 9.74
N ILE A 49 -6.30 -7.09 10.80
CA ILE A 49 -6.14 -7.57 12.19
C ILE A 49 -7.15 -8.66 12.56
N PRO A 50 -8.49 -8.45 12.48
CA PRO A 50 -9.45 -9.49 12.80
C PRO A 50 -9.37 -10.70 11.85
N LEU A 51 -9.13 -10.46 10.55
CA LEU A 51 -8.99 -11.54 9.56
C LEU A 51 -7.77 -12.43 9.85
N ALA A 52 -6.65 -11.83 10.23
CA ALA A 52 -5.43 -12.54 10.61
C ALA A 52 -5.64 -13.39 11.87
N VAL A 53 -6.35 -12.86 12.86
CA VAL A 53 -6.70 -13.60 14.09
C VAL A 53 -7.60 -14.79 13.79
N ILE A 54 -8.63 -14.62 12.96
CA ILE A 54 -9.51 -15.72 12.52
C ILE A 54 -8.70 -16.84 11.86
N ARG A 55 -7.76 -16.45 10.99
CA ARG A 55 -6.91 -17.40 10.27
C ARG A 55 -5.92 -18.10 11.19
N ALA A 56 -5.25 -17.37 12.07
CA ALA A 56 -4.27 -17.91 13.01
C ALA A 56 -4.90 -18.85 14.05
N ARG A 57 -6.13 -18.56 14.50
CA ARG A 57 -6.89 -19.44 15.41
C ARG A 57 -7.55 -20.62 14.71
N LYS A 58 -7.45 -20.73 13.37
CA LYS A 58 -8.03 -21.81 12.57
C LYS A 58 -9.54 -22.01 12.82
N VAL A 59 -10.29 -20.92 12.92
CA VAL A 59 -11.75 -20.97 13.16
C VAL A 59 -12.43 -21.78 12.03
N ARG A 60 -13.15 -22.85 12.38
CA ARG A 60 -13.58 -23.91 11.44
C ARG A 60 -14.29 -23.41 10.17
N ILE A 61 -15.20 -22.44 10.30
CA ILE A 61 -16.00 -21.93 9.17
C ILE A 61 -15.39 -20.65 8.58
N LEU A 62 -14.98 -19.71 9.44
CA LEU A 62 -14.48 -18.41 8.99
C LEU A 62 -13.09 -18.49 8.37
N SER A 63 -12.21 -19.38 8.85
CA SER A 63 -10.84 -19.48 8.33
C SER A 63 -10.78 -19.89 6.84
N PRO A 64 -11.57 -20.89 6.37
CA PRO A 64 -11.69 -21.17 4.93
C PRO A 64 -12.23 -19.99 4.10
N LEU A 65 -13.22 -19.24 4.61
CA LEU A 65 -13.78 -18.08 3.90
C LEU A 65 -12.75 -16.97 3.75
N VAL A 66 -12.05 -16.63 4.84
CA VAL A 66 -10.96 -15.64 4.81
C VAL A 66 -9.81 -16.14 3.94
N PHE A 67 -9.50 -17.45 3.96
CA PHE A 67 -8.51 -18.02 3.06
C PHE A 67 -8.90 -17.84 1.60
N CYS A 68 -10.13 -18.19 1.21
CA CYS A 68 -10.63 -18.01 -0.14
C CYS A 68 -10.52 -16.55 -0.60
N TYR A 69 -10.97 -15.62 0.24
CA TYR A 69 -10.79 -14.18 0.04
C TYR A 69 -9.31 -13.82 -0.19
N THR A 70 -8.41 -14.14 0.74
CA THR A 70 -7.00 -13.78 0.63
C THR A 70 -6.34 -14.42 -0.59
N TYR A 71 -6.72 -15.65 -0.93
CA TYR A 71 -6.20 -16.38 -2.07
C TYR A 71 -6.59 -15.71 -3.40
N VAL A 72 -7.85 -15.32 -3.56
CA VAL A 72 -8.33 -14.64 -4.77
C VAL A 72 -7.64 -13.29 -4.96
N PHE A 73 -7.61 -12.44 -3.93
CA PHE A 73 -7.07 -11.08 -4.05
C PHE A 73 -5.54 -11.05 -4.16
N ARG A 74 -4.83 -12.00 -3.56
CA ARG A 74 -3.37 -12.14 -3.73
C ARG A 74 -2.99 -12.89 -5.01
N GLY A 75 -3.91 -13.68 -5.56
CA GLY A 75 -3.70 -14.47 -6.78
C GLY A 75 -4.09 -13.73 -8.07
N THR A 76 -4.73 -12.57 -7.97
CA THR A 76 -5.19 -11.79 -9.13
C THR A 76 -4.46 -10.45 -9.23
N PRO A 77 -4.07 -9.99 -10.43
CA PRO A 77 -3.42 -8.69 -10.59
C PRO A 77 -4.31 -7.54 -10.13
N LEU A 78 -3.74 -6.60 -9.36
CA LEU A 78 -4.50 -5.45 -8.84
C LEU A 78 -5.11 -4.58 -9.96
N LEU A 79 -4.41 -4.43 -11.09
CA LEU A 79 -4.95 -3.71 -12.25
C LEU A 79 -6.24 -4.36 -12.76
N LEU A 80 -6.29 -5.69 -12.78
CA LEU A 80 -7.49 -6.42 -13.20
C LEU A 80 -8.63 -6.22 -12.20
N GLN A 81 -8.34 -6.27 -10.89
CA GLN A 81 -9.33 -5.99 -9.85
C GLN A 81 -9.92 -4.58 -10.00
N LEU A 82 -9.07 -3.58 -10.30
CA LEU A 82 -9.49 -2.21 -10.53
C LEU A 82 -10.38 -2.09 -11.77
N TYR A 83 -10.01 -2.74 -12.88
CA TYR A 83 -10.82 -2.70 -14.11
C TYR A 83 -12.15 -3.42 -13.96
N LEU A 84 -12.17 -4.57 -13.29
CA LEU A 84 -13.43 -5.27 -13.00
C LEU A 84 -14.34 -4.41 -12.11
N LEU A 85 -13.76 -3.69 -11.14
CA LEU A 85 -14.55 -2.81 -10.28
C LEU A 85 -15.04 -1.56 -11.02
N TYR A 86 -14.18 -0.89 -11.78
CA TYR A 86 -14.52 0.38 -12.44
C TYR A 86 -15.34 0.19 -13.72
N TYR A 87 -14.88 -0.67 -14.64
CA TYR A 87 -15.55 -0.91 -15.92
C TYR A 87 -16.57 -2.04 -15.84
N GLY A 88 -16.27 -3.10 -15.08
CA GLY A 88 -17.11 -4.29 -14.97
C GLY A 88 -18.38 -4.05 -14.15
N ALA A 89 -18.28 -3.38 -12.99
CA ALA A 89 -19.44 -3.14 -12.14
C ALA A 89 -20.53 -2.30 -12.84
N ALA A 90 -20.14 -1.38 -13.71
CA ALA A 90 -21.06 -0.55 -14.50
C ALA A 90 -21.91 -1.35 -15.50
N GLN A 91 -21.52 -2.57 -15.86
CA GLN A 91 -22.26 -3.42 -16.80
C GLN A 91 -23.52 -4.06 -16.17
N PHE A 92 -23.62 -4.07 -14.84
CA PHE A 92 -24.74 -4.70 -14.14
C PHE A 92 -25.79 -3.68 -13.73
N ASP A 93 -27.00 -3.80 -14.29
CA ASP A 93 -28.13 -2.90 -13.98
C ASP A 93 -28.45 -2.87 -12.48
N ALA A 94 -28.39 -4.03 -11.83
CA ALA A 94 -28.59 -4.15 -10.39
C ALA A 94 -27.59 -3.29 -9.59
N VAL A 95 -26.34 -3.16 -10.05
CA VAL A 95 -25.33 -2.31 -9.39
C VAL A 95 -25.62 -0.83 -9.67
N ARG A 96 -25.97 -0.48 -10.91
CA ARG A 96 -26.27 0.91 -11.31
C ARG A 96 -27.47 1.52 -10.57
N HIS A 97 -28.46 0.69 -10.22
CA HIS A 97 -29.62 1.10 -9.45
C HIS A 97 -29.47 0.88 -7.94
N SER A 98 -28.32 0.37 -7.48
CA SER A 98 -28.06 0.16 -6.05
C SER A 98 -27.59 1.44 -5.34
N PHE A 99 -27.66 1.42 -4.02
CA PHE A 99 -27.08 2.46 -3.16
C PHE A 99 -25.55 2.60 -3.28
N LEU A 100 -24.86 1.63 -3.87
CA LEU A 100 -23.41 1.65 -4.07
C LEU A 100 -22.99 2.44 -5.31
N TRP A 101 -23.91 2.70 -6.25
CA TRP A 101 -23.59 3.35 -7.51
C TRP A 101 -22.92 4.73 -7.38
N PRO A 102 -23.31 5.62 -6.44
CA PRO A 102 -22.63 6.90 -6.25
C PRO A 102 -21.13 6.74 -5.95
N VAL A 103 -20.75 5.66 -5.27
CA VAL A 103 -19.36 5.33 -4.95
C VAL A 103 -18.68 4.62 -6.13
N LEU A 104 -19.32 3.60 -6.71
CA LEU A 104 -18.71 2.75 -7.74
C LEU A 104 -18.61 3.41 -9.13
N ARG A 105 -19.34 4.49 -9.37
CA ARG A 105 -19.20 5.28 -10.61
C ARG A 105 -17.98 6.19 -10.60
N GLU A 106 -17.44 6.50 -9.42
CA GLU A 106 -16.34 7.44 -9.25
C GLU A 106 -15.00 6.69 -9.25
N ALA A 107 -14.13 7.04 -10.22
CA ALA A 107 -12.83 6.37 -10.40
C ALA A 107 -11.98 6.33 -9.13
N TRP A 108 -11.97 7.43 -8.36
CA TRP A 108 -11.18 7.54 -7.14
C TRP A 108 -11.58 6.50 -6.10
N TRP A 109 -12.89 6.30 -5.89
CA TRP A 109 -13.40 5.30 -4.97
C TRP A 109 -13.13 3.87 -5.45
N CYS A 110 -13.20 3.61 -6.75
CA CYS A 110 -12.80 2.31 -7.30
C CYS A 110 -11.32 2.01 -7.03
N ALA A 111 -10.42 2.98 -7.28
CA ALA A 111 -9.00 2.83 -6.95
C ALA A 111 -8.79 2.59 -5.46
N PHE A 112 -9.44 3.39 -4.61
CA PHE A 112 -9.40 3.27 -3.16
C PHE A 112 -9.80 1.86 -2.69
N ILE A 113 -10.96 1.36 -3.15
CA ILE A 113 -11.51 0.07 -2.74
C ILE A 113 -10.63 -1.08 -3.22
N SER A 114 -10.19 -1.06 -4.49
CA SER A 114 -9.31 -2.11 -5.03
C SER A 114 -8.00 -2.19 -4.26
N ILE A 115 -7.35 -1.06 -3.98
CA ILE A 115 -6.12 -1.02 -3.18
C ILE A 115 -6.39 -1.50 -1.76
N ALA A 116 -7.44 -1.02 -1.10
CA ALA A 116 -7.76 -1.37 0.29
C ALA A 116 -8.01 -2.86 0.47
N ILE A 117 -8.81 -3.47 -0.41
CA ILE A 117 -9.16 -4.90 -0.33
C ILE A 117 -7.94 -5.76 -0.65
N CYS A 118 -7.19 -5.42 -1.70
CA CYS A 118 -5.99 -6.18 -2.04
C CYS A 118 -4.94 -6.11 -0.92
N SER A 119 -4.62 -4.91 -0.43
CA SER A 119 -3.68 -4.76 0.69
C SER A 119 -4.19 -5.42 1.97
N ALA A 120 -5.50 -5.43 2.24
CA ALA A 120 -6.06 -6.14 3.39
C ALA A 120 -5.80 -7.65 3.29
N ALA A 121 -5.86 -8.22 2.08
CA ALA A 121 -5.55 -9.62 1.85
C ALA A 121 -4.07 -9.95 2.10
N TYR A 122 -3.14 -9.12 1.62
CA TYR A 122 -1.70 -9.28 1.89
C TYR A 122 -1.37 -9.11 3.37
N LEU A 123 -1.87 -8.04 3.99
CA LEU A 123 -1.67 -7.76 5.41
C LEU A 123 -2.25 -8.84 6.32
N THR A 124 -3.39 -9.43 5.96
CA THR A 124 -4.00 -10.55 6.70
C THR A 124 -3.01 -11.71 6.83
N GLU A 125 -2.33 -12.06 5.73
CA GLU A 125 -1.43 -13.21 5.69
C GLU A 125 -0.05 -12.90 6.29
N ILE A 126 0.42 -11.64 6.19
CA ILE A 126 1.59 -11.14 6.91
C ILE A 126 1.36 -11.23 8.43
N LEU A 127 0.25 -10.66 8.91
CA LEU A 127 -0.09 -10.65 10.34
C LEU A 127 -0.39 -12.06 10.86
N ARG A 128 -1.08 -12.90 10.08
CA ARG A 128 -1.32 -14.31 10.42
C ARG A 128 0.00 -15.05 10.65
N GLY A 129 0.93 -14.94 9.72
CA GLY A 129 2.25 -15.56 9.84
C GLY A 129 3.01 -15.06 11.07
N ALA A 130 2.96 -13.75 11.34
CA ALA A 130 3.59 -13.17 12.52
C ALA A 130 2.96 -13.63 13.84
N ILE A 131 1.63 -13.81 13.90
CA ILE A 131 0.92 -14.34 15.07
C ILE A 131 1.29 -15.80 15.31
N GLU A 132 1.34 -16.63 14.27
CA GLU A 132 1.69 -18.05 14.36
C GLU A 132 3.16 -18.27 14.76
N ASN A 133 4.04 -17.33 14.44
CA ASN A 133 5.47 -17.39 14.75
C ASN A 133 5.83 -16.87 16.14
N VAL A 134 4.87 -16.41 16.96
CA VAL A 134 5.15 -16.01 18.34
C VAL A 134 5.68 -17.22 19.12
N PRO A 135 6.83 -17.12 19.82
CA PRO A 135 7.43 -18.24 20.53
C PRO A 135 6.47 -18.86 21.54
N GLN A 136 6.28 -20.19 21.48
CA GLN A 136 5.36 -20.90 22.38
C GLN A 136 5.68 -20.67 23.86
N GLY A 137 6.97 -20.53 24.22
CA GLY A 137 7.38 -20.21 25.58
C GLY A 137 6.79 -18.91 26.14
N GLN A 138 6.55 -17.89 25.29
CA GLN A 138 5.88 -16.65 25.72
C GLN A 138 4.41 -16.91 26.06
N VAL A 139 3.74 -17.77 25.28
CA VAL A 139 2.33 -18.12 25.47
C VAL A 139 2.15 -19.02 26.70
N GLU A 140 3.01 -20.02 26.87
CA GLU A 140 2.97 -20.91 28.04
C GLU A 140 3.33 -20.19 29.34
N ALA A 141 4.30 -19.26 29.32
CA ALA A 141 4.60 -18.43 30.49
C ALA A 141 3.41 -17.53 30.87
N ALA A 142 2.75 -16.92 29.89
CA ALA A 142 1.55 -16.12 30.11
C ALA A 142 0.40 -16.95 30.72
N LYS A 143 0.28 -18.20 30.28
CA LYS A 143 -0.70 -19.16 30.80
C LYS A 143 -0.37 -19.60 32.24
N ALA A 144 0.90 -19.83 32.56
CA ALA A 144 1.36 -20.14 33.91
C ALA A 144 1.12 -19.00 34.91
N LEU A 145 1.15 -17.75 34.44
CA LEU A 145 0.79 -16.56 35.22
C LEU A 145 -0.73 -16.36 35.39
N GLY A 146 -1.57 -17.28 34.87
CA GLY A 146 -3.02 -17.21 34.98
C GLY A 146 -3.70 -16.17 34.07
N LEU A 147 -3.01 -15.67 33.05
CA LEU A 147 -3.60 -14.70 32.12
C LEU A 147 -4.71 -15.37 31.27
N SER A 148 -5.84 -14.68 31.13
CA SER A 148 -6.93 -15.13 30.26
C SER A 148 -6.54 -15.12 28.78
N GLY A 149 -7.23 -15.86 27.92
CA GLY A 149 -6.91 -15.92 26.49
C GLY A 149 -6.92 -14.55 25.77
N LEU A 150 -7.76 -13.61 26.23
CA LEU A 150 -7.78 -12.23 25.75
C LEU A 150 -6.57 -11.44 26.25
N GLN A 151 -6.21 -11.59 27.52
CA GLN A 151 -5.01 -10.96 28.09
C GLN A 151 -3.74 -11.48 27.41
N GLN A 152 -3.61 -12.79 27.23
CA GLN A 152 -2.50 -13.41 26.49
C GLN A 152 -2.38 -12.82 25.08
N PHE A 153 -3.50 -12.65 24.38
CA PHE A 153 -3.50 -12.08 23.04
C PHE A 153 -3.05 -10.61 23.04
N TRP A 154 -3.71 -9.74 23.80
CA TRP A 154 -3.45 -8.29 23.73
C TRP A 154 -2.14 -7.87 24.40
N LEU A 155 -1.69 -8.56 25.45
CA LEU A 155 -0.49 -8.19 26.18
C LEU A 155 0.78 -8.85 25.64
N ILE A 156 0.68 -10.06 25.06
CA ILE A 156 1.84 -10.85 24.68
C ILE A 156 1.87 -11.09 23.17
N VAL A 157 0.87 -11.77 22.62
CA VAL A 157 0.88 -12.24 21.23
C VAL A 157 0.84 -11.08 20.24
N PHE A 158 -0.13 -10.16 20.37
CA PHE A 158 -0.32 -9.07 19.42
C PHE A 158 0.87 -8.10 19.38
N PRO A 159 1.41 -7.61 20.52
CA PRO A 159 2.59 -6.74 20.48
C PRO A 159 3.85 -7.45 19.97
N SER A 160 4.01 -8.75 20.22
CA SER A 160 5.11 -9.56 19.70
C SER A 160 4.99 -9.74 18.18
N ALA A 161 3.82 -10.18 17.70
CA ALA A 161 3.53 -10.37 16.29
C ALA A 161 3.64 -9.06 15.49
N TRP A 162 3.14 -7.95 16.02
CA TRP A 162 3.22 -6.65 15.35
C TRP A 162 4.66 -6.21 15.10
N ARG A 163 5.55 -6.39 16.09
CA ARG A 163 6.98 -6.09 15.94
C ARG A 163 7.65 -6.99 14.91
N GLN A 164 7.33 -8.28 14.92
CA GLN A 164 7.85 -9.24 13.93
C GLN A 164 7.35 -8.94 12.50
N ALA A 165 6.15 -8.38 12.37
CA ALA A 165 5.56 -8.02 11.07
C ALA A 165 6.15 -6.73 10.47
N LEU A 166 6.80 -5.86 11.27
CA LEU A 166 7.28 -4.54 10.83
C LEU A 166 8.07 -4.55 9.50
N PRO A 167 9.04 -5.46 9.27
CA PRO A 167 9.78 -5.50 8.00
C PRO A 167 8.88 -5.81 6.80
N SER A 168 7.95 -6.75 6.97
CA SER A 168 6.97 -7.12 5.95
C SER A 168 5.94 -6.01 5.69
N LEU A 169 5.57 -5.25 6.73
CA LEU A 169 4.71 -4.07 6.59
C LEU A 169 5.38 -2.98 5.74
N SER A 170 6.69 -2.77 5.87
CA SER A 170 7.43 -1.83 5.01
C SER A 170 7.31 -2.22 3.53
N ASN A 171 7.46 -3.51 3.23
CA ASN A 171 7.34 -4.02 1.87
C ASN A 171 5.93 -3.82 1.31
N GLU A 172 4.89 -4.03 2.12
CA GLU A 172 3.50 -3.80 1.71
C GLU A 172 3.22 -2.32 1.44
N VAL A 173 3.75 -1.40 2.23
CA VAL A 173 3.57 0.04 1.99
C VAL A 173 4.23 0.46 0.67
N ILE A 174 5.42 -0.06 0.37
CA ILE A 174 6.12 0.18 -0.90
C ILE A 174 5.35 -0.45 -2.07
N PHE A 175 4.82 -1.66 -1.89
CA PHE A 175 3.96 -2.31 -2.88
C PHE A 175 2.72 -1.49 -3.18
N ALA A 176 2.02 -0.97 -2.16
CA ALA A 176 0.85 -0.11 -2.33
C ALA A 176 1.21 1.20 -3.06
N LEU A 177 2.37 1.80 -2.75
CA LEU A 177 2.87 2.99 -3.45
C LEU A 177 3.05 2.73 -4.95
N HIS A 178 3.76 1.66 -5.33
CA HIS A 178 3.94 1.32 -6.74
C HIS A 178 2.63 0.90 -7.40
N SER A 179 1.77 0.22 -6.65
CA SER A 179 0.45 -0.18 -7.11
C SER A 179 -0.46 1.00 -7.39
N SER A 180 -0.35 2.11 -6.65
CA SER A 180 -1.18 3.31 -6.86
C SER A 180 -1.06 3.90 -8.27
N VAL A 181 0.04 3.62 -8.97
CA VAL A 181 0.27 4.02 -10.37
C VAL A 181 -0.85 3.58 -11.30
N ILE A 182 -1.52 2.45 -11.01
CA ILE A 182 -2.64 1.97 -11.82
C ILE A 182 -3.82 2.94 -11.84
N ALA A 183 -3.96 3.83 -10.84
CA ALA A 183 -5.01 4.85 -10.81
C ALA A 183 -4.98 5.74 -12.07
N SER A 184 -3.78 6.00 -12.62
CA SER A 184 -3.59 6.75 -13.87
C SER A 184 -4.29 6.14 -15.09
N THR A 185 -4.64 4.84 -15.02
CA THR A 185 -5.31 4.13 -16.12
C THR A 185 -6.82 4.37 -16.15
N ILE A 186 -7.40 4.87 -15.05
CA ILE A 186 -8.84 5.14 -14.93
C ILE A 186 -9.10 6.62 -14.66
N THR A 187 -8.42 7.51 -15.39
CA THR A 187 -8.61 8.97 -15.39
C THR A 187 -8.17 9.74 -14.14
N ILE A 188 -7.58 9.08 -13.14
CA ILE A 188 -7.06 9.76 -11.95
C ILE A 188 -5.70 10.39 -12.28
N ILE A 189 -5.51 11.64 -11.89
CA ILE A 189 -4.20 12.32 -11.97
C ILE A 189 -3.43 12.03 -10.68
N ASP A 190 -2.66 10.95 -10.68
CA ASP A 190 -1.62 10.63 -9.71
C ASP A 190 -0.26 11.18 -10.20
N ILE A 191 0.86 10.82 -9.56
CA ILE A 191 2.21 11.24 -9.99
C ILE A 191 2.49 10.82 -11.45
N LEU A 192 2.11 9.60 -11.86
CA LEU A 192 2.33 9.16 -13.24
C LEU A 192 1.40 9.91 -14.21
N GLY A 193 0.15 10.11 -13.83
CA GLY A 193 -0.83 10.90 -14.56
C GLY A 193 -0.35 12.33 -14.81
N ALA A 194 0.26 12.98 -13.80
CA ALA A 194 0.88 14.30 -13.96
C ALA A 194 2.02 14.28 -14.99
N GLY A 195 2.89 13.26 -14.96
CA GLY A 195 3.95 13.08 -15.93
C GLY A 195 3.44 12.88 -17.37
N ARG A 196 2.42 12.02 -17.55
CA ARG A 196 1.77 11.81 -18.85
C ARG A 196 1.08 13.07 -19.36
N MET A 197 0.39 13.80 -18.47
CA MET A 197 -0.27 15.05 -18.80
C MET A 197 0.72 16.12 -19.27
N LEU A 198 1.87 16.23 -18.59
CA LEU A 198 2.94 17.14 -18.99
C LEU A 198 3.48 16.78 -20.39
N ASN A 199 3.81 15.50 -20.60
CA ASN A 199 4.33 15.03 -21.88
C ASN A 199 3.35 15.27 -23.03
N ASN A 200 2.06 14.97 -22.81
CA ASN A 200 1.03 15.17 -23.82
C ASN A 200 0.80 16.66 -24.13
N LYS A 201 0.89 17.54 -23.12
CA LYS A 201 0.65 18.99 -23.29
C LYS A 201 1.78 19.68 -24.06
N TYR A 202 3.02 19.28 -23.82
CA TYR A 202 4.21 19.91 -24.41
C TYR A 202 4.89 19.04 -25.48
N TYR A 203 4.25 17.94 -25.90
CA TYR A 203 4.77 16.97 -26.88
C TYR A 203 6.17 16.44 -26.54
N LEU A 204 6.42 16.23 -25.24
CA LEU A 204 7.71 15.75 -24.72
C LEU A 204 7.78 14.22 -24.77
N ALA A 205 8.97 13.69 -25.01
CA ALA A 205 9.17 12.25 -25.17
C ALA A 205 9.19 11.50 -23.82
N SER A 206 9.80 12.05 -22.78
CA SER A 206 10.11 11.28 -21.55
C SER A 206 10.21 12.07 -20.25
N GLU A 207 10.28 13.40 -20.32
CA GLU A 207 10.67 14.29 -19.22
C GLU A 207 9.70 14.20 -18.04
N GLY A 208 8.39 14.18 -18.30
CA GLY A 208 7.37 13.97 -17.28
C GLY A 208 7.41 12.57 -16.66
N LEU A 209 7.75 11.54 -17.43
CA LEU A 209 7.88 10.17 -16.93
C LEU A 209 9.14 9.99 -16.06
N LEU A 210 10.26 10.57 -16.47
CA LEU A 210 11.50 10.59 -15.68
C LEU A 210 11.29 11.34 -14.37
N THR A 211 10.57 12.48 -14.41
CA THR A 211 10.21 13.23 -13.21
C THR A 211 9.35 12.39 -12.28
N ALA A 212 8.31 11.72 -12.80
CA ALA A 212 7.48 10.81 -12.02
C ALA A 212 8.31 9.67 -11.40
N ALA A 213 9.23 9.07 -12.15
CA ALA A 213 10.11 8.00 -11.66
C ALA A 213 11.01 8.48 -10.51
N VAL A 214 11.60 9.67 -10.61
CA VAL A 214 12.42 10.28 -9.54
C VAL A 214 11.58 10.53 -8.29
N ILE A 215 10.35 11.03 -8.43
CA ILE A 215 9.44 11.26 -7.29
C ILE A 215 9.10 9.92 -6.62
N TYR A 216 8.71 8.89 -7.38
CA TYR A 216 8.43 7.56 -6.82
C TYR A 216 9.65 6.97 -6.11
N LEU A 217 10.85 7.10 -6.69
CA LEU A 217 12.10 6.65 -6.08
C LEU A 217 12.38 7.38 -4.75
N ALA A 218 12.21 8.70 -4.72
CA ALA A 218 12.39 9.50 -3.51
C ALA A 218 11.40 9.09 -2.41
N LEU A 219 10.13 8.83 -2.76
CA LEU A 219 9.13 8.33 -1.82
C LEU A 219 9.48 6.94 -1.28
N THR A 220 9.89 6.01 -2.14
CA THR A 220 10.32 4.66 -1.72
C THR A 220 11.53 4.74 -0.78
N PHE A 221 12.51 5.61 -1.08
CA PHE A 221 13.66 5.83 -0.19
C PHE A 221 13.23 6.41 1.16
N LEU A 222 12.33 7.40 1.17
CA LEU A 222 11.79 8.01 2.38
C LEU A 222 11.08 6.97 3.26
N ILE A 223 10.17 6.18 2.67
CA ILE A 223 9.43 5.11 3.37
C ILE A 223 10.42 4.11 3.96
N THR A 224 11.36 3.62 3.16
CA THR A 224 12.39 2.68 3.62
C THR A 224 13.21 3.26 4.77
N ALA A 225 13.61 4.53 4.69
CA ALA A 225 14.39 5.19 5.73
C ALA A 225 13.59 5.38 7.04
N VAL A 226 12.29 5.65 6.96
CA VAL A 226 11.39 5.73 8.12
C VAL A 226 11.25 4.36 8.77
N PHE A 227 10.90 3.32 8.00
CA PHE A 227 10.77 1.96 8.52
C PHE A 227 12.06 1.43 9.12
N ARG A 228 13.23 1.64 8.49
CA ARG A 228 14.54 1.27 9.07
C ARG A 228 14.84 1.96 10.40
N ARG A 229 14.34 3.17 10.63
CA ARG A 229 14.48 3.84 11.94
C ARG A 229 13.55 3.22 12.98
N VAL A 230 12.31 2.94 12.60
CA VAL A 230 11.31 2.26 13.44
C VAL A 230 11.79 0.86 13.81
N GLU A 231 12.17 0.05 12.82
CA GLU A 231 12.72 -1.29 13.01
C GLU A 231 13.91 -1.31 13.97
N ARG A 232 14.88 -0.40 13.80
CA ARG A 232 16.00 -0.31 14.75
C ARG A 232 15.50 -0.10 16.17
N LYS A 233 14.57 0.83 16.40
CA LYS A 233 14.01 1.08 17.74
C LYS A 233 13.29 -0.15 18.32
N TYR A 234 12.54 -0.90 17.51
CA TYR A 234 11.69 -1.99 17.99
C TYR A 234 12.28 -3.40 17.87
N LEU A 235 13.34 -3.62 17.09
CA LEU A 235 13.96 -4.94 16.85
C LEU A 235 15.36 -5.08 17.49
N LEU A 236 15.91 -4.02 18.09
CA LEU A 236 17.23 -4.02 18.76
C LEU A 236 17.39 -5.15 19.81
N HIS A 237 16.30 -5.60 20.45
CA HIS A 237 16.33 -6.65 21.48
C HIS A 237 16.15 -8.08 20.96
N LEU A 238 15.84 -8.25 19.67
CA LEU A 238 15.71 -9.56 19.01
C LEU A 238 16.97 -9.96 18.23
N GLN A 239 17.93 -9.04 18.07
CA GLN A 239 19.23 -9.34 17.50
C GLN A 239 20.06 -10.08 18.56
N LEU A 240 20.06 -11.42 18.52
CA LEU A 240 20.99 -12.23 19.30
C LEU A 240 22.44 -11.78 18.99
N PRO A 241 23.37 -11.84 19.95
CA PRO A 241 24.77 -11.55 19.69
C PRO A 241 25.23 -12.49 18.57
N ARG A 242 25.79 -11.94 17.49
CA ARG A 242 26.46 -12.76 16.48
C ARG A 242 27.64 -13.45 17.19
N SER A 243 27.51 -14.76 17.41
CA SER A 243 28.60 -15.65 17.84
C SER A 243 29.58 -15.86 16.70
#